data_AF-A0A7S2CN23-F1
#
_entry.id   AF-A0A7S2CN23-F1
#
_cell.length_a   1.000
_cell.length_b   1.000
_cell.length_c   1.000
_cell.angle_alpha   90.00
_cell.angle_beta   90.00
_cell.angle_gamma   90.00
#
_symmetry.space_group_name_H-M   'P 1'
#
loop_
_entity.id
_entity.type
_entity.pdbx_description
1 polymer ?
#
loop_
_entity_poly.entity_id
_entity_poly.type
_entity_poly.pdbx_seq_one_letter_code
_entity_poly.pdbx_strand_id
1 'polypeptide(L)'
;WWSVDVFYTQGLGSEYAFHLERQATCTCCCCNRPEVVVRDVQGNTIGSVRDPFPCCGGLTFSIRDPNDEKVLKMSSSCCPLGLWCPLPYGPCSEIEMDITDTDSGETVGRVTKKVPSTLKFLLSPDVDDYHVEFGRVSRPAHKALI
;
A
#
# COMPACT_ATOMS: atom_id res chain seq x y z
N TRP A 1 0.95 17.10 -3.10
CA TRP A 1 0.55 16.89 -1.70
C TRP A 1 -0.83 16.29 -1.73
N TRP A 2 -1.14 15.36 -0.84
CA TRP A 2 -2.52 14.90 -0.66
C TRP A 2 -2.75 14.54 0.80
N SER A 3 -4.02 14.56 1.18
CA SER A 3 -4.52 14.24 2.50
C SER A 3 -5.79 13.43 2.31
N VAL A 4 -5.91 12.28 2.98
CA VAL A 4 -7.03 11.36 2.84
C VAL A 4 -7.51 10.95 4.23
N ASP A 5 -8.81 11.11 4.46
CA ASP A 5 -9.49 10.61 5.64
C ASP A 5 -10.15 9.27 5.31
N VAL A 6 -9.83 8.25 6.11
CA VAL A 6 -10.41 6.91 5.97
C VAL A 6 -11.51 6.77 7.01
N PHE A 7 -12.66 6.27 6.56
CA PHE A 7 -13.83 6.03 7.42
C PHE A 7 -14.19 4.55 7.41
N TYR A 8 -14.53 4.02 8.58
CA TYR A 8 -15.16 2.71 8.71
C TYR A 8 -16.64 2.81 8.38
N THR A 9 -17.06 2.05 7.36
CA THR A 9 -18.46 1.91 7.00
C THR A 9 -18.96 0.52 7.43
N GLN A 10 -19.34 0.38 8.71
CA GLN A 10 -20.11 -0.77 9.18
C GLN A 10 -21.55 -0.34 9.46
N GLY A 11 -22.51 -0.98 8.79
CA GLY A 11 -23.94 -0.67 8.92
C GLY A 11 -24.34 0.64 8.23
N LEU A 12 -25.14 1.47 8.91
CA LEU A 12 -25.62 2.77 8.41
C LEU A 12 -24.73 3.96 8.80
N GLY A 13 -23.64 3.70 9.52
CA GLY A 13 -22.73 4.74 10.03
C GLY A 13 -21.44 4.87 9.20
N SER A 14 -20.84 6.05 9.28
CA SER A 14 -19.47 6.32 8.85
C SER A 14 -18.71 6.83 10.07
N GLU A 15 -17.78 6.04 10.59
CA GLU A 15 -16.93 6.41 11.71
C GLU A 15 -15.53 6.76 11.21
N TYR A 16 -14.98 7.89 11.65
CA TYR A 16 -13.63 8.28 11.28
C TYR A 16 -12.61 7.28 11.84
N ALA A 17 -11.74 6.75 10.97
CA ALA A 17 -10.79 5.69 11.31
C ALA A 17 -9.36 6.22 11.39
N PHE A 18 -8.86 6.78 10.28
CA PHE A 18 -7.46 7.18 10.14
C PHE A 18 -7.30 8.42 9.27
N HIS A 19 -6.26 9.19 9.58
CA HIS A 19 -5.75 10.24 8.71
C HIS A 19 -4.51 9.74 7.96
N LEU A 20 -4.47 9.89 6.64
CA LEU A 20 -3.26 9.65 5.85
C LEU A 20 -2.82 10.96 5.22
N GLU A 21 -1.58 11.35 5.49
CA GLU A 21 -1.00 12.58 4.96
C GLU A 21 0.26 12.27 4.16
N ARG A 22 0.32 12.77 2.92
CA ARG A 22 1.54 12.74 2.10
C ARG A 22 1.99 14.15 1.75
N GLN A 23 3.05 14.58 2.41
CA GLN A 23 3.66 15.88 2.16
C GLN A 23 4.29 15.96 0.77
N ALA A 24 4.32 17.17 0.21
CA ALA A 24 5.03 17.40 -1.04
C ALA A 24 6.54 17.45 -0.75
N THR A 25 7.29 16.52 -1.33
CA THR A 25 8.74 16.54 -1.31
C THR A 25 9.28 16.81 -2.71
N CYS A 26 10.36 17.59 -2.82
CA CYS A 26 11.06 17.77 -4.09
C CYS A 26 11.91 16.53 -4.36
N THR A 27 11.29 15.54 -5.02
CA THR A 27 11.94 14.29 -5.35
C THR A 27 12.90 14.48 -6.53
N CYS A 28 14.20 14.27 -6.30
CA CYS A 28 15.23 14.27 -7.34
C CYS A 28 16.02 12.96 -7.27
N CYS A 29 16.05 12.20 -8.37
CA CYS A 29 16.61 10.86 -8.40
C CYS A 29 16.05 9.98 -7.26
N CYS A 30 16.90 9.42 -6.39
CA CYS A 30 16.51 8.56 -5.27
C CYS A 30 16.30 9.33 -3.95
N CYS A 31 16.50 10.65 -3.94
CA CYS A 31 16.48 11.47 -2.73
C CYS A 31 15.10 12.14 -2.52
N ASN A 32 14.77 12.43 -1.25
CA ASN A 32 13.51 13.09 -0.85
C ASN A 32 12.26 12.41 -1.42
N ARG A 33 12.25 11.06 -1.40
CA ARG A 33 11.05 10.29 -1.74
C ARG A 33 9.95 10.60 -0.73
N PRO A 34 8.71 10.78 -1.19
CA PRO A 34 7.61 11.14 -0.31
C PRO A 34 7.30 9.99 0.66
N GLU A 35 6.86 10.37 1.83
CA GLU A 35 6.46 9.48 2.91
C GLU A 35 4.99 9.75 3.23
N VAL A 36 4.24 8.68 3.49
CA VAL A 36 2.85 8.75 3.94
C VAL A 36 2.86 8.47 5.44
N VAL A 37 2.36 9.43 6.22
CA VAL A 37 2.20 9.27 7.66
C VAL A 37 0.75 8.93 7.97
N VAL A 38 0.54 7.90 8.80
CA VAL A 38 -0.79 7.45 9.21
C VAL A 38 -1.02 7.82 10.67
N ARG A 39 -2.12 8.51 10.96
CA ARG A 39 -2.52 8.92 12.31
C ARG A 39 -3.86 8.32 12.70
N ASP A 40 -4.03 8.05 13.99
CA ASP A 40 -5.29 7.62 14.57
C ASP A 40 -6.28 8.78 14.76
N VAL A 41 -7.48 8.46 15.26
CA VAL A 41 -8.53 9.44 15.57
C VAL A 41 -8.14 10.48 16.61
N GLN A 42 -7.15 10.18 17.45
CA GLN A 42 -6.62 11.07 18.49
C GLN A 42 -5.45 11.93 17.98
N GLY A 43 -4.99 11.70 16.74
CA GLY A 43 -3.86 12.39 16.12
C GLY A 43 -2.49 11.75 16.42
N ASN A 44 -2.44 10.62 17.12
CA ASN A 44 -1.20 9.89 17.37
C ASN A 44 -0.72 9.20 16.09
N THR A 45 0.57 9.24 15.83
CA THR A 45 1.17 8.53 14.69
C THR A 45 1.19 7.03 14.94
N ILE A 46 0.53 6.27 14.05
CA ILE A 46 0.55 4.80 14.06
C ILE A 46 1.83 4.28 13.37
N GLY A 47 2.31 5.00 12.37
CA GLY A 47 3.50 4.66 11.61
C GLY A 47 3.53 5.39 10.28
N SER A 48 4.44 4.96 9.41
CA SER A 48 4.60 5.54 8.09
C SER A 48 4.93 4.52 7.01
N VAL A 49 4.58 4.88 5.78
CA VAL A 49 4.84 4.06 4.58
C VAL A 49 5.71 4.88 3.64
N ARG A 50 6.80 4.27 3.19
CA ARG A 50 7.78 4.91 2.30
C ARG A 50 8.19 3.98 1.18
N ASP A 51 8.30 4.52 -0.03
CA ASP A 51 8.90 3.82 -1.17
C ASP A 51 10.44 4.01 -1.14
N PRO A 52 11.23 2.94 -0.91
CA PRO A 52 12.68 3.00 -0.92
C PRO A 52 13.29 3.08 -2.33
N PHE A 53 12.48 3.03 -3.39
CA PHE A 53 12.86 2.94 -4.79
C PHE A 53 13.74 1.72 -5.07
N PRO A 54 13.17 0.52 -5.27
CA PRO A 54 13.94 -0.62 -5.71
C PRO A 54 14.43 -0.35 -7.14
N CYS A 55 15.74 -0.47 -7.36
CA CYS A 55 16.27 -0.46 -8.71
C CYS A 55 15.60 -1.58 -9.53
N CYS A 56 15.29 -1.33 -10.81
CA CYS A 56 14.65 -2.26 -11.77
C CYS A 56 13.11 -2.33 -11.79
N GLY A 57 12.38 -1.32 -11.33
CA GLY A 57 10.96 -1.14 -11.68
C GLY A 57 9.97 -2.10 -10.99
N GLY A 58 10.40 -2.78 -9.93
CA GLY A 58 9.48 -3.42 -8.99
C GLY A 58 8.80 -2.40 -8.08
N LEU A 59 7.65 -2.75 -7.51
CA LEU A 59 7.03 -1.98 -6.44
C LEU A 59 7.62 -2.46 -5.11
N THR A 60 8.09 -1.55 -4.28
CA THR A 60 8.50 -1.87 -2.91
C THR A 60 8.08 -0.75 -1.98
N PHE A 61 7.61 -1.11 -0.81
CA PHE A 61 7.24 -0.19 0.25
C PHE A 61 7.83 -0.69 1.57
N SER A 62 8.47 0.20 2.31
CA SER A 62 8.87 -0.03 3.69
C SER A 62 7.80 0.56 4.61
N ILE A 63 7.28 -0.27 5.51
CA ILE A 63 6.33 0.11 6.54
C ILE A 63 7.12 0.26 7.84
N ARG A 64 6.96 1.41 8.47
CA ARG A 64 7.68 1.80 9.68
C ARG A 64 6.72 2.01 10.83
N ASP A 65 7.17 1.68 12.02
CA ASP A 65 6.44 1.92 13.25
C ASP A 65 6.52 3.42 13.66
N PRO A 66 5.88 3.83 14.78
CA PRO A 66 5.97 5.21 15.27
C PRO A 66 7.38 5.68 15.64
N ASN A 67 8.33 4.76 15.86
CA ASN A 67 9.72 5.05 16.20
C ASN A 67 10.63 5.13 14.97
N ASP A 68 10.07 5.11 13.75
CA ASP A 68 10.78 5.07 12.46
C ASP A 68 11.55 3.75 12.21
N GLU A 69 11.23 2.68 12.96
CA GLU A 69 11.82 1.35 12.75
C GLU A 69 11.06 0.58 11.67
N LYS A 70 11.79 -0.03 10.73
CA LYS A 70 11.18 -0.84 9.66
C LYS A 70 10.67 -2.15 10.23
N VAL A 71 9.35 -2.31 10.25
CA VAL A 71 8.70 -3.52 10.79
C VAL A 71 8.26 -4.46 9.68
N LEU A 72 7.74 -3.93 8.57
CA LEU A 72 7.30 -4.73 7.43
C LEU A 72 7.86 -4.17 6.13
N LYS A 73 8.03 -5.06 5.16
CA LYS A 73 8.40 -4.72 3.78
C LYS A 73 7.37 -5.33 2.86
N MET A 74 6.75 -4.52 2.03
CA MET A 74 5.92 -4.98 0.93
C MET A 74 6.73 -4.92 -0.37
N SER A 75 6.74 -6.00 -1.16
CA SER A 75 7.42 -6.00 -2.45
C SER A 75 6.71 -6.84 -3.50
N SER A 76 6.69 -6.35 -4.74
CA SER A 76 6.28 -7.12 -5.91
C SER A 76 7.45 -7.86 -6.53
N SER A 77 7.14 -8.76 -7.47
CA SER A 77 8.12 -9.27 -8.43
C SER A 77 8.77 -8.13 -9.24
N CYS A 78 9.95 -8.40 -9.80
CA CYS A 78 10.65 -7.48 -10.70
C CYS A 78 9.81 -7.30 -11.98
N CYS A 79 9.46 -6.05 -12.33
CA CYS A 79 8.64 -5.70 -13.48
C CYS A 79 7.27 -6.41 -13.52
N PRO A 80 6.35 -6.14 -12.57
CA PRO A 80 5.03 -6.76 -12.61
C PRO A 80 4.31 -6.35 -13.90
N LEU A 81 3.96 -7.33 -14.73
CA LEU A 81 3.39 -7.09 -16.05
C LEU A 81 2.12 -6.23 -15.98
N GLY A 82 1.31 -6.39 -14.93
CA GLY A 82 0.12 -5.56 -14.73
C GLY A 82 0.39 -4.07 -14.44
N LEU A 83 1.62 -3.70 -14.06
CA LEU A 83 2.01 -2.28 -13.91
C LEU A 83 2.36 -1.64 -15.26
N TRP A 84 2.95 -2.43 -16.17
CA TRP A 84 3.41 -1.96 -17.48
C TRP A 84 2.40 -2.20 -18.61
N CYS A 85 1.44 -3.11 -18.38
CA CYS A 85 0.43 -3.52 -19.33
C CYS A 85 -0.90 -3.59 -18.55
N PRO A 86 -1.69 -2.51 -18.47
CA PRO A 86 -2.95 -2.47 -17.75
C PRO A 86 -4.06 -3.15 -18.56
N LEU A 87 -3.77 -4.35 -19.08
CA LEU A 87 -4.70 -5.11 -19.88
C LEU A 87 -5.44 -6.11 -18.98
N PRO A 88 -6.77 -6.19 -19.08
CA PRO A 88 -7.60 -7.02 -18.21
C PRO A 88 -7.55 -8.52 -18.55
N TYR A 89 -6.49 -8.96 -19.23
CA TYR A 89 -6.34 -10.32 -19.73
C TYR A 89 -4.93 -10.86 -19.49
N GLY A 90 -4.85 -12.13 -19.08
CA GLY A 90 -3.60 -12.84 -18.84
C GLY A 90 -2.88 -12.40 -17.56
N PRO A 91 -1.57 -12.68 -17.42
CA PRO A 91 -0.78 -12.33 -16.21
C PRO A 91 -0.60 -10.82 -16.00
N CYS A 92 -1.18 -10.00 -16.89
CA CYS A 92 -1.23 -8.54 -16.82
C CYS A 92 -2.41 -8.03 -15.98
N SER A 93 -3.40 -8.87 -15.67
CA SER A 93 -4.58 -8.42 -14.92
C SER A 93 -4.36 -8.34 -13.42
N GLU A 94 -3.25 -8.86 -12.89
CA GLU A 94 -3.02 -8.96 -11.45
C GLU A 94 -1.58 -8.55 -11.10
N ILE A 95 -1.44 -7.81 -10.00
CA ILE A 95 -0.14 -7.46 -9.40
C ILE A 95 -0.16 -7.99 -7.98
N GLU A 96 0.69 -8.97 -7.73
CA GLU A 96 0.88 -9.56 -6.41
C GLU A 96 2.04 -8.86 -5.70
N MET A 97 1.82 -8.51 -4.43
CA MET A 97 2.79 -7.91 -3.54
C MET A 97 2.81 -8.71 -2.25
N ASP A 98 3.96 -9.27 -1.90
CA ASP A 98 4.12 -10.01 -0.65
C ASP A 98 4.48 -9.04 0.48
N ILE A 99 3.93 -9.30 1.67
CA ILE A 99 4.25 -8.57 2.90
C ILE A 99 5.18 -9.46 3.71
N THR A 100 6.41 -9.01 3.88
CA THR A 100 7.47 -9.68 4.63
C THR A 100 7.71 -8.97 5.95
N ASP A 101 7.82 -9.74 7.03
CA ASP A 101 8.23 -9.24 8.33
C ASP A 101 9.76 -9.01 8.35
N THR A 102 10.19 -7.84 8.84
CA THR A 102 11.61 -7.44 8.73
C THR A 102 12.50 -8.16 9.73
N ASP A 103 11.96 -8.58 10.89
CA ASP A 103 12.72 -9.25 11.94
C ASP A 103 12.93 -10.73 11.62
N SER A 104 11.87 -11.41 11.19
CA SER A 104 11.88 -12.84 10.88
C SER A 104 12.24 -13.17 9.43
N GLY A 105 12.02 -12.24 8.50
CA GLY A 105 12.13 -12.47 7.06
C GLY A 105 11.00 -13.34 6.48
N GLU A 106 9.99 -13.71 7.27
CA GLU A 106 8.87 -14.52 6.79
C GLU A 106 7.84 -13.67 6.04
N THR A 107 7.24 -14.24 5.00
CA THR A 107 6.05 -13.65 4.36
C THR A 107 4.84 -13.82 5.28
N VAL A 108 4.33 -12.71 5.80
CA VAL A 108 3.23 -12.65 6.77
C VAL A 108 1.90 -12.26 6.15
N GLY A 109 1.87 -11.83 4.90
CA GLY A 109 0.64 -11.47 4.20
C GLY A 109 0.87 -11.21 2.72
N ARG A 110 -0.21 -10.87 2.01
CA ARG A 110 -0.18 -10.61 0.58
C ARG A 110 -1.22 -9.56 0.18
N VAL A 111 -0.85 -8.69 -0.75
CA VAL A 111 -1.76 -7.74 -1.40
C VAL A 111 -1.82 -8.09 -2.88
N THR A 112 -3.03 -8.28 -3.40
CA THR A 112 -3.27 -8.51 -4.83
C THR A 112 -4.07 -7.34 -5.38
N LYS A 113 -3.46 -6.54 -6.25
CA LYS A 113 -4.17 -5.56 -7.07
C LYS A 113 -4.70 -6.26 -8.31
N LYS A 114 -5.97 -6.11 -8.61
CA LYS A 114 -6.62 -6.66 -9.80
C LYS A 114 -7.09 -5.52 -10.71
N VAL A 115 -6.67 -5.58 -11.96
CA VAL A 115 -7.15 -4.69 -13.03
C VAL A 115 -8.62 -5.02 -13.27
N PRO A 116 -9.51 -4.01 -13.32
CA PRO A 116 -10.93 -4.23 -13.57
C PRO A 116 -11.15 -4.97 -14.89
N SER A 117 -12.18 -5.80 -14.96
CA SER A 117 -12.53 -6.54 -16.19
C SER A 117 -12.70 -5.62 -17.40
N THR A 118 -12.55 -6.15 -18.62
CA THR A 118 -12.55 -5.36 -19.88
C THR A 118 -13.71 -4.39 -20.03
N LEU A 119 -14.91 -4.76 -19.56
CA LEU A 119 -16.08 -3.89 -19.59
C LEU A 119 -15.99 -2.74 -18.56
N LYS A 120 -15.52 -3.04 -17.34
CA LYS A 120 -15.31 -2.04 -16.27
C LYS A 120 -14.15 -1.10 -16.62
N PHE A 121 -13.07 -1.61 -17.21
CA PHE A 121 -11.95 -0.79 -17.67
C PHE A 121 -12.39 0.29 -18.68
N LEU A 122 -13.33 -0.04 -19.58
CA LEU A 122 -13.85 0.92 -20.57
C LEU A 122 -14.85 1.92 -19.99
N LEU A 123 -15.63 1.54 -18.98
CA LEU A 123 -16.69 2.37 -18.39
C LEU A 123 -16.26 3.13 -17.15
N SER A 124 -15.22 2.67 -16.46
CA SER A 124 -14.73 3.17 -15.17
C SER A 124 -13.25 2.83 -15.02
N PRO A 125 -12.37 3.45 -15.83
CA PRO A 125 -10.94 3.16 -15.85
C PRO A 125 -10.22 3.46 -14.52
N ASP A 126 -10.83 4.29 -13.66
CA ASP A 126 -10.25 4.74 -12.39
C ASP A 126 -10.57 3.81 -11.20
N VAL A 127 -11.20 2.67 -11.43
CA VAL A 127 -11.58 1.71 -10.37
C VAL A 127 -10.60 0.55 -10.35
N ASP A 128 -9.81 0.49 -9.28
CA ASP A 128 -8.92 -0.63 -9.00
C ASP A 128 -9.52 -1.52 -7.89
N ASP A 129 -9.47 -2.84 -8.07
CA ASP A 129 -9.86 -3.79 -7.03
C ASP A 129 -8.61 -4.27 -6.27
N TYR A 130 -8.56 -4.06 -4.96
CA TYR A 130 -7.45 -4.53 -4.09
C TYR A 130 -7.94 -5.62 -3.14
N HIS A 131 -7.20 -6.72 -3.05
CA HIS A 131 -7.44 -7.79 -2.08
C HIS A 131 -6.25 -7.87 -1.12
N VAL A 132 -6.50 -7.73 0.18
CA VAL A 132 -5.47 -7.74 1.22
C VAL A 132 -5.66 -8.94 2.13
N GLU A 133 -4.66 -9.81 2.18
CA GLU A 133 -4.57 -10.95 3.08
C GLU A 133 -3.54 -10.65 4.17
N PHE A 134 -4.02 -10.37 5.39
CA PHE A 134 -3.15 -10.03 6.52
C PHE A 134 -2.42 -11.23 7.15
N GLY A 135 -2.68 -12.46 6.69
CA GLY A 135 -2.03 -13.69 7.13
C GLY A 135 -1.68 -13.75 8.63
N ARG A 136 -0.38 -13.66 8.94
CA ARG A 136 0.23 -13.70 10.28
C ARG A 136 0.71 -12.34 10.80
N VAL A 137 0.24 -11.22 10.25
CA VAL A 137 0.59 -9.88 10.76
C VAL A 137 0.20 -9.79 12.24
N SER A 138 1.21 -9.73 13.11
CA SER A 138 1.09 -9.93 14.55
C SER A 138 0.40 -8.77 15.27
N ARG A 139 0.72 -7.52 14.87
CA ARG A 139 0.20 -6.30 15.51
C ARG A 139 -0.96 -5.70 14.71
N PRO A 140 -2.14 -5.47 15.32
CA PRO A 140 -3.27 -4.82 14.65
C PRO A 140 -2.93 -3.45 14.05
N ALA A 141 -2.11 -2.66 14.74
CA ALA A 141 -1.68 -1.34 14.27
C ALA A 141 -0.97 -1.39 12.91
N HIS A 142 -0.18 -2.43 12.64
CA HIS A 142 0.51 -2.57 11.36
C HIS A 142 -0.46 -2.87 10.21
N LYS A 143 -1.64 -3.44 10.49
CA LYS A 143 -2.66 -3.70 9.47
C LYS A 143 -3.25 -2.42 8.90
N ALA A 144 -3.26 -1.33 9.69
CA ALA A 144 -3.72 -0.02 9.22
C ALA A 144 -2.70 0.67 8.29
N LEU A 145 -1.46 0.18 8.22
CA LEU A 145 -0.37 0.72 7.39
C LEU A 145 -0.23 -0.01 6.05
N ILE A 146 -1.10 -0.99 5.76
CA ILE A 146 -1.06 -1.85 4.57
C ILE A 146 -2.21 -1.48 3.64
#